data_AF-A0A660ZVK1-F1
#
_entry.id   AF-A0A660ZVK1-F1
#
_cell.length_a   1.000
_cell.length_b   1.000
_cell.length_c   1.000
_cell.angle_alpha   90.00
_cell.angle_beta   90.00
_cell.angle_gamma   90.00
#
_symmetry.space_group_name_H-M   'P 1'
#
loop_
_entity.id
_entity.type
_entity.pdbx_description
1 polymer ?
#
loop_
_entity_poly.entity_id
_entity_poly.type
_entity_poly.pdbx_seq_one_letter_code
_entity_poly.pdbx_strand_id
1 'polypeptide(L)'
;MKPALLICSDLDRTLLPNGSQPESPGVREVFARLVSREEVDLAYVSGRDLQLVLAAMETYGLPEPRFVIGDVGTSLHESTPSGWAASIHWQETILEDWRGRRPERLREELGSIEGLTLQENARQGAAKISFYVTEQADRSQLEVAIRERLGPMDLRYRLVWSTDEVEHRGLLDILPASASKLHAIGFLIDNWPYAGQRVVFAGDSGNDIEVLTSGLPSVLVANADEELRALVVSMAARRGHADALYLAQGGFLGTNGNYCAGILEGVAHFFPETIPWMQG
;
A
#
# COMPACT_ATOMS: atom_id res chain seq x y z
N MET A 1 9.73 14.53 -21.69
CA MET A 1 8.25 14.60 -21.92
C MET A 1 7.55 14.50 -20.56
N LYS A 2 6.23 14.74 -20.42
CA LYS A 2 5.55 14.39 -19.14
C LYS A 2 5.49 12.86 -19.02
N PRO A 3 5.76 12.27 -17.84
CA PRO A 3 5.64 10.83 -17.65
C PRO A 3 4.22 10.40 -18.00
N ALA A 4 4.14 9.28 -18.71
CA ALA A 4 2.90 8.77 -19.26
C ALA A 4 2.34 7.62 -18.42
N LEU A 5 3.15 6.94 -17.61
CA LEU A 5 2.77 5.77 -16.81
C LEU A 5 3.20 5.95 -15.35
N LEU A 6 2.32 5.69 -14.39
CA LEU A 6 2.65 5.55 -12.98
C LEU A 6 2.60 4.08 -12.57
N ILE A 7 3.74 3.53 -12.13
CA ILE A 7 3.81 2.21 -11.52
C ILE A 7 3.78 2.40 -10.00
N CYS A 8 2.74 1.90 -9.35
CA CYS A 8 2.63 1.83 -7.90
C CYS A 8 2.93 0.39 -7.47
N SER A 9 3.82 0.20 -6.50
CA SER A 9 4.14 -1.14 -6.00
C SER A 9 4.19 -1.15 -4.49
N ASP A 10 3.57 -2.17 -3.89
CA ASP A 10 3.97 -2.57 -2.54
C ASP A 10 5.42 -3.08 -2.54
N LEU A 11 6.03 -3.12 -1.36
CA LEU A 11 7.43 -3.52 -1.18
C LEU A 11 7.54 -4.96 -0.72
N ASP A 12 7.22 -5.22 0.54
CA ASP A 12 7.36 -6.53 1.17
C ASP A 12 6.56 -7.58 0.41
N ARG A 13 7.19 -8.71 0.08
CA ARG A 13 6.62 -9.82 -0.70
C ARG A 13 6.00 -9.43 -2.06
N THR A 14 6.09 -8.18 -2.51
CA THR A 14 5.62 -7.73 -3.82
C THR A 14 6.77 -7.29 -4.73
N LEU A 15 7.57 -6.30 -4.36
CA LEU A 15 8.80 -5.97 -5.08
C LEU A 15 10.00 -6.71 -4.47
N LEU A 16 10.01 -6.82 -3.15
CA LEU A 16 11.08 -7.40 -2.37
C LEU A 16 10.91 -8.92 -2.26
N PRO A 17 11.97 -9.70 -2.53
CA PRO A 17 11.95 -11.14 -2.39
C PRO A 17 12.24 -11.56 -0.93
N ASN A 18 11.50 -11.00 0.03
CA ASN A 18 11.59 -11.34 1.44
C ASN A 18 10.49 -12.30 1.92
N GLY A 19 9.85 -13.00 0.97
CA GLY A 19 8.99 -14.16 1.22
C GLY A 19 9.75 -15.49 1.08
N SER A 20 9.02 -16.60 1.12
CA SER A 20 9.58 -17.95 1.02
C SER A 20 9.81 -18.42 -0.43
N GLN A 21 9.12 -17.80 -1.40
CA GLN A 21 9.20 -18.12 -2.81
C GLN A 21 10.50 -17.54 -3.43
N PRO A 22 11.05 -18.13 -4.50
CA PRO A 22 12.26 -17.63 -5.13
C PRO A 22 12.00 -16.43 -6.07
N GLU A 23 12.94 -15.48 -6.11
CA GLU A 23 13.03 -14.43 -7.14
C GLU A 23 13.58 -15.00 -8.45
N SER A 24 13.05 -14.56 -9.59
CA SER A 24 13.64 -14.90 -10.90
C SER A 24 14.98 -14.16 -11.09
N PRO A 25 16.06 -14.82 -11.54
CA PRO A 25 17.35 -14.17 -11.76
C PRO A 25 17.25 -13.00 -12.75
N GLY A 26 17.93 -11.88 -12.46
CA GLY A 26 18.02 -10.73 -13.37
C GLY A 26 16.78 -9.84 -13.45
N VAL A 27 15.72 -10.13 -12.67
CA VAL A 27 14.43 -9.46 -12.83
C VAL A 27 14.45 -8.01 -12.33
N ARG A 28 15.22 -7.71 -11.28
CA ARG A 28 15.34 -6.35 -10.74
C ARG A 28 16.07 -5.41 -11.70
N GLU A 29 17.03 -5.92 -12.49
CA GLU A 29 17.68 -5.16 -13.54
C GLU A 29 16.71 -4.81 -14.68
N VAL A 30 15.80 -5.72 -15.03
CA VAL A 30 14.73 -5.44 -16.00
C VAL A 30 13.77 -4.38 -15.46
N PHE A 31 13.39 -4.47 -14.21
CA PHE A 31 12.54 -3.48 -13.55
C PHE A 31 13.21 -2.11 -13.44
N ALA A 32 14.47 -2.05 -13.02
CA ALA A 32 15.25 -0.82 -12.97
C ALA A 32 15.33 -0.15 -14.35
N ARG A 33 15.56 -0.93 -15.42
CA ARG A 33 15.53 -0.43 -16.80
C ARG A 33 14.17 0.14 -17.18
N LEU A 34 13.07 -0.54 -16.86
CA LEU A 34 11.71 -0.06 -17.13
C LEU A 34 11.45 1.29 -16.45
N VAL A 35 11.74 1.41 -15.16
CA VAL A 35 11.42 2.61 -14.37
C VAL A 35 12.44 3.74 -14.54
N SER A 36 13.61 3.47 -15.14
CA SER A 36 14.59 4.51 -15.51
C SER A 36 14.17 5.38 -16.69
N ARG A 37 13.06 5.01 -17.34
CA ARG A 37 12.53 5.71 -18.51
C ARG A 37 11.83 7.01 -18.12
N GLU A 38 12.01 8.06 -18.93
CA GLU A 38 11.31 9.34 -18.72
C GLU A 38 9.78 9.24 -18.81
N GLU A 39 9.26 8.19 -19.46
CA GLU A 39 7.83 7.94 -19.57
C GLU A 39 7.21 7.31 -18.31
N VAL A 40 8.02 6.90 -17.34
CA VAL A 40 7.59 6.13 -16.16
C VAL A 40 7.90 6.88 -14.88
N ASP A 41 6.87 7.18 -14.09
CA ASP A 41 7.02 7.50 -12.67
C ASP A 41 6.83 6.22 -11.83
N LEU A 42 7.59 6.11 -10.75
CA LEU A 42 7.48 5.01 -9.79
C LEU A 42 7.01 5.55 -8.43
N ALA A 43 6.07 4.84 -7.80
CA ALA A 43 5.66 5.06 -6.43
C ALA A 43 5.78 3.78 -5.61
N TYR A 44 6.48 3.83 -4.48
CA TYR A 44 6.40 2.78 -3.47
C TYR A 44 5.20 3.04 -2.57
N VAL A 45 4.34 2.04 -2.41
CA VAL A 45 3.08 2.12 -1.67
C VAL A 45 3.09 1.05 -0.59
N SER A 46 3.66 1.37 0.56
CA SER A 46 4.05 0.40 1.58
C SER A 46 3.40 0.66 2.95
N GLY A 47 3.33 -0.40 3.76
CA GLY A 47 3.08 -0.28 5.20
C GLY A 47 4.28 0.33 5.97
N ARG A 48 5.47 0.33 5.38
CA ARG A 48 6.68 0.94 5.94
C ARG A 48 6.56 2.46 6.04
N ASP A 49 7.21 3.04 7.04
CA ASP A 49 7.47 4.49 7.05
C ASP A 49 8.57 4.85 6.04
N LEU A 50 8.76 6.15 5.79
CA LEU A 50 9.76 6.63 4.82
C LEU A 50 11.17 6.09 5.12
N GLN A 51 11.62 6.07 6.37
CA GLN A 51 12.99 5.64 6.70
C GLN A 51 13.19 4.14 6.41
N LEU A 52 12.19 3.32 6.71
CA LEU A 52 12.20 1.89 6.40
C LEU A 52 12.10 1.60 4.90
N VAL A 53 11.44 2.47 4.13
CA VAL A 53 11.46 2.42 2.66
C VAL A 53 12.87 2.75 2.15
N LEU A 54 13.49 3.83 2.61
CA LEU A 54 14.84 4.22 2.19
C LEU A 54 15.90 3.16 2.54
N ALA A 55 15.81 2.58 3.73
CA ALA A 55 16.68 1.48 4.14
C ALA A 55 16.50 0.24 3.24
N ALA A 56 15.27 -0.07 2.82
CA ALA A 56 15.01 -1.15 1.87
C ALA A 56 15.57 -0.82 0.48
N MET A 57 15.46 0.42 0.03
CA MET A 57 16.04 0.84 -1.25
C MET A 57 17.55 0.63 -1.28
N GLU A 58 18.25 1.02 -0.21
CA GLU A 58 19.69 0.80 -0.07
C GLU A 58 20.03 -0.70 0.00
N THR A 59 19.33 -1.44 0.85
CA THR A 59 19.60 -2.88 1.10
C THR A 59 19.39 -3.73 -0.15
N TYR A 60 18.34 -3.44 -0.93
CA TYR A 60 17.94 -4.22 -2.09
C TYR A 60 18.33 -3.57 -3.43
N GLY A 61 19.06 -2.45 -3.42
CA GLY A 61 19.46 -1.74 -4.64
C GLY A 61 18.27 -1.35 -5.51
N LEU A 62 17.19 -0.87 -4.90
CA LEU A 62 15.97 -0.51 -5.62
C LEU A 62 16.13 0.83 -6.34
N PRO A 63 15.46 1.03 -7.49
CA PRO A 63 15.43 2.32 -8.17
C PRO A 63 14.80 3.41 -7.29
N GLU A 64 15.23 4.66 -7.49
CA GLU A 64 14.64 5.80 -6.81
C GLU A 64 13.21 6.05 -7.34
N PRO A 65 12.19 6.05 -6.47
CA PRO A 65 10.84 6.37 -6.89
C PRO A 65 10.64 7.89 -6.88
N ARG A 66 9.63 8.35 -7.61
CA ARG A 66 9.17 9.73 -7.50
C ARG A 66 8.38 9.95 -6.21
N PHE A 67 7.60 8.94 -5.80
CA PHE A 67 6.74 9.03 -4.63
C PHE A 67 6.95 7.86 -3.66
N VAL A 68 6.77 8.14 -2.38
CA VAL A 68 6.64 7.13 -1.33
C VAL A 68 5.34 7.39 -0.58
N ILE A 69 4.38 6.49 -0.74
CA ILE A 69 3.21 6.37 0.11
C ILE A 69 3.57 5.37 1.21
N GLY A 70 3.69 5.86 2.45
CA GLY A 70 4.07 5.07 3.60
C GLY A 70 2.91 4.90 4.59
N ASP A 71 3.20 4.16 5.67
CA ASP A 71 2.28 4.00 6.81
C ASP A 71 0.85 3.59 6.36
N VAL A 72 0.77 2.64 5.43
CA VAL A 72 -0.48 2.10 4.87
C VAL A 72 -1.37 3.19 4.23
N GLY A 73 -0.75 4.23 3.68
CA GLY A 73 -1.46 5.32 3.01
C GLY A 73 -1.66 6.57 3.85
N THR A 74 -1.15 6.63 5.09
CA THR A 74 -1.29 7.84 5.93
C THR A 74 -0.18 8.86 5.72
N SER A 75 0.91 8.50 5.04
CA SER A 75 1.99 9.42 4.66
C SER A 75 2.25 9.38 3.16
N LEU A 76 2.59 10.53 2.58
CA LEU A 76 2.92 10.67 1.16
C LEU A 76 4.10 11.61 1.05
N HIS A 77 5.17 11.17 0.38
CA HIS A 77 6.40 11.92 0.18
C HIS A 77 6.73 11.98 -1.30
N GLU A 78 7.15 13.15 -1.77
CA GLU A 78 7.70 13.34 -3.12
C GLU A 78 9.22 13.48 -3.04
N SER A 79 9.92 12.87 -3.99
CA SER A 79 11.36 13.04 -4.18
C SER A 79 11.65 14.43 -4.73
N THR A 80 12.62 15.11 -4.13
CA THR A 80 13.05 16.48 -4.48
C THR A 80 14.57 16.53 -4.58
N PRO A 81 15.14 17.57 -5.22
CA PRO A 81 16.61 17.75 -5.23
C PRO A 81 17.26 17.86 -3.85
N SER A 82 16.47 18.18 -2.81
CA SER A 82 16.91 18.27 -1.41
C SER A 82 16.63 17.03 -0.57
N GLY A 83 16.16 15.94 -1.17
CA GLY A 83 15.72 14.72 -0.47
C GLY A 83 14.20 14.55 -0.54
N TRP A 84 13.55 14.24 0.57
CA TRP A 84 12.12 13.90 0.58
C TRP A 84 11.25 15.00 1.19
N ALA A 85 10.21 15.40 0.47
CA ALA A 85 9.23 16.37 0.94
C ALA A 85 7.91 15.66 1.28
N ALA A 86 7.44 15.79 2.52
CA ALA A 86 6.11 15.30 2.90
C ALA A 86 5.01 16.17 2.29
N SER A 87 3.97 15.53 1.75
CA SER A 87 2.80 16.22 1.22
C SER A 87 1.89 16.68 2.36
N ILE A 88 1.97 17.99 2.65
CA ILE A 88 1.08 18.66 3.59
C ILE A 88 -0.37 18.56 3.10
N HIS A 89 -0.59 18.70 1.79
CA HIS A 89 -1.93 18.64 1.21
C HIS A 89 -2.58 17.26 1.41
N TRP A 90 -1.81 16.16 1.28
CA TRP A 90 -2.33 14.82 1.58
C TRP A 90 -2.70 14.67 3.06
N GLN A 91 -1.81 15.12 3.97
CA GLN A 91 -2.08 15.09 5.40
C GLN A 91 -3.36 15.87 5.77
N GLU A 92 -3.50 17.09 5.25
CA GLU A 92 -4.70 17.90 5.49
C GLU A 92 -5.96 17.20 4.98
N THR A 93 -5.90 16.62 3.76
CA THR A 93 -7.01 15.90 3.13
C THR A 93 -7.52 14.76 4.01
N ILE A 94 -6.63 13.90 4.51
CA ILE A 94 -7.06 12.78 5.36
C ILE A 94 -7.47 13.23 6.77
N LEU A 95 -6.93 14.32 7.29
CA LEU A 95 -7.29 14.82 8.62
C LEU A 95 -8.67 15.49 8.69
N GLU A 96 -9.27 15.83 7.55
CA GLU A 96 -10.67 16.31 7.50
C GLU A 96 -11.65 15.30 8.13
N ASP A 97 -11.35 14.01 8.01
CA ASP A 97 -12.13 12.92 8.59
C ASP A 97 -12.19 12.93 10.11
N TRP A 98 -11.21 13.56 10.75
CA TRP A 98 -11.15 13.72 12.19
C TRP A 98 -11.85 14.98 12.67
N ARG A 99 -12.43 15.79 11.76
CA ARG A 99 -13.22 16.99 12.10
C ARG A 99 -12.48 17.96 13.03
N GLY A 100 -11.17 18.12 12.82
CA GLY A 100 -10.31 18.99 13.63
C GLY A 100 -9.97 18.45 15.04
N ARG A 101 -10.36 17.21 15.37
CA ARG A 101 -9.94 16.56 16.62
C ARG A 101 -8.49 16.12 16.52
N ARG A 102 -7.75 16.34 17.60
CA ARG A 102 -6.35 15.93 17.71
C ARG A 102 -6.24 14.43 18.06
N PRO A 103 -5.29 13.69 17.47
CA PRO A 103 -5.08 12.27 17.76
C PRO A 103 -4.86 12.00 19.24
N GLU A 104 -4.21 12.89 19.97
CA GLU A 104 -3.93 12.73 21.40
C GLU A 104 -5.22 12.61 22.21
N ARG A 105 -6.27 13.36 21.84
CA ARG A 105 -7.58 13.26 22.48
C ARG A 105 -8.27 11.94 22.15
N LEU A 106 -8.17 11.50 20.90
CA LEU A 106 -8.73 10.22 20.49
C LEU A 106 -8.02 9.06 21.19
N ARG A 107 -6.70 9.14 21.39
CA ARG A 107 -5.91 8.18 22.19
C ARG A 107 -6.40 8.08 23.63
N GLU A 108 -6.68 9.20 24.29
CA GLU A 108 -7.22 9.23 25.67
C GLU A 108 -8.59 8.52 25.75
N GLU A 109 -9.48 8.81 24.80
CA GLU A 109 -10.83 8.25 24.75
C GLU A 109 -10.82 6.73 24.50
N LEU A 110 -9.97 6.30 23.56
CA LEU A 110 -9.85 4.90 23.14
C LEU A 110 -8.99 4.06 24.09
N GLY A 111 -8.01 4.65 24.77
CA GLY A 111 -7.07 3.94 25.65
C GLY A 111 -7.69 3.33 26.90
N SER A 112 -8.97 3.63 27.17
CA SER A 112 -9.74 3.03 28.26
C SER A 112 -10.61 1.85 27.82
N ILE A 113 -10.57 1.46 26.55
CA ILE A 113 -11.25 0.27 26.04
C ILE A 113 -10.48 -0.97 26.49
N GLU A 114 -11.14 -1.84 27.25
CA GLU A 114 -10.57 -3.11 27.67
C GLU A 114 -10.16 -3.96 26.47
N GLY A 115 -8.96 -4.53 26.53
CA GLY A 115 -8.38 -5.31 25.44
C GLY A 115 -7.53 -4.52 24.45
N LEU A 116 -7.49 -3.18 24.55
CA LEU A 116 -6.57 -2.32 23.80
C LEU A 116 -5.50 -1.71 24.71
N THR A 117 -4.26 -1.71 24.25
CA THR A 117 -3.14 -1.01 24.89
C THR A 117 -2.45 -0.12 23.87
N LEU A 118 -2.27 1.17 24.16
CA LEU A 118 -1.59 2.08 23.24
C LEU A 118 -0.15 1.60 22.97
N GLN A 119 0.25 1.60 21.70
CA GLN A 119 1.65 1.42 21.33
C GLN A 119 2.47 2.66 21.72
N GLU A 120 3.79 2.54 21.72
CA GLU A 120 4.73 3.59 22.07
C GLU A 120 4.55 4.83 21.18
N ASN A 121 4.91 6.01 21.69
CA ASN A 121 4.77 7.28 20.94
C ASN A 121 5.43 7.24 19.55
N ALA A 122 6.50 6.47 19.37
CA ALA A 122 7.17 6.30 18.08
C ALA A 122 6.32 5.57 17.02
N ARG A 123 5.31 4.81 17.44
CA ARG A 123 4.34 4.13 16.56
C ARG A 123 3.10 4.97 16.28
N GLN A 124 2.89 6.04 17.05
CA GLN A 124 1.76 6.94 16.88
C GLN A 124 2.02 7.99 15.80
N GLY A 125 0.98 8.43 15.10
CA GLY A 125 1.08 9.44 14.04
C GLY A 125 0.03 10.54 14.13
N ALA A 126 0.21 11.58 13.31
CA ALA A 126 -0.76 12.66 13.17
C ALA A 126 -2.10 12.17 12.61
N ALA A 127 -2.09 11.12 11.79
CA ALA A 127 -3.26 10.49 11.17
C ALA A 127 -3.34 8.98 11.51
N LYS A 128 -2.69 8.53 12.59
CA LYS A 128 -2.61 7.12 12.98
C LYS A 128 -2.64 6.95 14.49
N ILE A 129 -3.50 6.07 14.96
CA ILE A 129 -3.56 5.65 16.36
C ILE A 129 -3.38 4.15 16.44
N SER A 130 -2.28 3.71 17.03
CA SER A 130 -1.87 2.30 17.03
C SER A 130 -2.04 1.68 18.42
N PHE A 131 -2.65 0.50 18.46
CA PHE A 131 -2.87 -0.30 19.65
C PHE A 131 -2.27 -1.70 19.51
N TYR A 132 -1.81 -2.26 20.63
CA TYR A 132 -1.72 -3.69 20.85
C TYR A 132 -3.09 -4.21 21.29
N VAL A 133 -3.44 -5.39 20.80
CA VAL A 133 -4.69 -6.08 21.09
C VAL A 133 -4.37 -7.31 21.93
N THR A 134 -5.01 -7.45 23.08
CA THR A 134 -4.81 -8.61 23.95
C THR A 134 -5.31 -9.89 23.27
N GLU A 135 -4.59 -10.99 23.40
CA GLU A 135 -4.88 -12.28 22.73
C GLU A 135 -6.30 -12.81 22.96
N GLN A 136 -6.89 -12.50 24.12
CA GLN A 136 -8.23 -12.95 24.52
C GLN A 136 -9.36 -12.02 24.03
N ALA A 137 -9.03 -10.88 23.43
CA ALA A 137 -10.04 -9.90 23.04
C ALA A 137 -10.81 -10.36 21.80
N ASP A 138 -12.13 -10.28 21.86
CA ASP A 138 -12.99 -10.51 20.71
C ASP A 138 -12.98 -9.28 19.80
N ARG A 139 -12.54 -9.47 18.54
CA ARG A 139 -12.48 -8.40 17.54
C ARG A 139 -13.83 -7.71 17.33
N SER A 140 -14.93 -8.45 17.27
CA SER A 140 -16.25 -7.87 17.04
C SER A 140 -16.69 -7.00 18.22
N GLN A 141 -16.39 -7.41 19.44
CA GLN A 141 -16.65 -6.62 20.64
C GLN A 141 -15.81 -5.34 20.68
N LEU A 142 -14.53 -5.42 20.31
CA LEU A 142 -13.68 -4.23 20.18
C LEU A 142 -14.20 -3.25 19.13
N GLU A 143 -14.61 -3.73 17.96
CA GLU A 143 -15.21 -2.89 16.91
C GLU A 143 -16.50 -2.20 17.39
N VAL A 144 -17.34 -2.89 18.18
CA VAL A 144 -18.52 -2.30 18.83
C VAL A 144 -18.11 -1.22 19.82
N ALA A 145 -17.17 -1.49 20.73
CA ALA A 145 -16.73 -0.56 21.75
C ALA A 145 -16.09 0.72 21.15
N ILE A 146 -15.29 0.57 20.10
CA ILE A 146 -14.69 1.69 19.37
C ILE A 146 -15.79 2.54 18.73
N ARG A 147 -16.78 1.90 18.09
CA ARG A 147 -17.91 2.61 17.47
C ARG A 147 -18.76 3.35 18.50
N GLU A 148 -19.00 2.76 19.66
CA GLU A 148 -19.73 3.44 20.74
C GLU A 148 -18.95 4.65 21.28
N ARG A 149 -17.63 4.54 21.40
CA ARG A 149 -16.77 5.62 21.88
C ARG A 149 -16.65 6.77 20.89
N LEU A 150 -16.45 6.46 19.61
CA LEU A 150 -16.21 7.46 18.56
C LEU A 150 -17.50 7.95 17.89
N GLY A 151 -18.61 7.21 18.00
CA GLY A 151 -19.90 7.54 17.37
C GLY A 151 -20.40 8.96 17.68
N PRO A 152 -20.38 9.43 18.94
CA PRO A 152 -20.80 10.79 19.29
C PRO A 152 -19.92 11.90 18.68
N MET A 153 -18.75 11.56 18.15
CA MET A 153 -17.76 12.51 17.65
C MET A 153 -17.90 12.82 16.15
N ASP A 154 -18.76 12.10 15.43
CA ASP A 154 -19.01 12.22 13.97
C ASP A 154 -17.71 12.14 13.13
N LEU A 155 -16.83 11.21 13.50
CA LEU A 155 -15.57 10.96 12.82
C LEU A 155 -15.74 9.90 11.74
N ARG A 156 -15.02 10.06 10.62
CA ARG A 156 -14.86 8.99 9.64
C ARG A 156 -13.54 8.28 9.93
N TYR A 157 -13.59 6.99 10.20
CA TYR A 157 -12.39 6.22 10.47
C TYR A 157 -12.48 4.83 9.86
N ARG A 158 -11.32 4.18 9.75
CA ARG A 158 -11.20 2.76 9.42
C ARG A 158 -10.32 2.06 10.46
N LEU A 159 -10.54 0.77 10.58
CA LEU A 159 -9.82 -0.12 11.48
C LEU A 159 -8.97 -1.06 10.64
N VAL A 160 -7.66 -0.98 10.78
CA VAL A 160 -6.69 -1.84 10.12
C VAL A 160 -6.16 -2.81 11.16
N TRP A 161 -6.48 -4.10 10.96
CA TRP A 161 -6.06 -5.17 11.85
C TRP A 161 -4.87 -5.90 11.24
N SER A 162 -3.86 -6.14 12.04
CA SER A 162 -2.68 -6.92 11.65
C SER A 162 -2.14 -7.72 12.84
N THR A 163 -1.12 -8.54 12.59
CA THR A 163 -0.47 -9.37 13.62
C THR A 163 1.01 -9.05 13.62
N ASP A 164 1.59 -8.89 14.81
CA ASP A 164 3.03 -8.90 15.01
C ASP A 164 3.49 -10.36 15.04
N GLU A 165 4.15 -10.83 13.99
CA GLU A 165 4.58 -12.23 13.89
C GLU A 165 5.69 -12.59 14.88
N VAL A 166 6.47 -11.61 15.35
CA VAL A 166 7.60 -11.86 16.27
C VAL A 166 7.09 -12.03 17.70
N GLU A 167 6.18 -11.14 18.11
CA GLU A 167 5.61 -11.17 19.46
C GLU A 167 4.26 -11.89 19.55
N HIS A 168 3.77 -12.45 18.43
CA HIS A 168 2.49 -13.16 18.29
C HIS A 168 1.30 -12.40 18.92
N ARG A 169 1.25 -11.09 18.73
CA ARG A 169 0.21 -10.20 19.29
C ARG A 169 -0.60 -9.52 18.19
N GLY A 170 -1.88 -9.30 18.47
CA GLY A 170 -2.75 -8.54 17.57
C GLY A 170 -2.39 -7.06 17.61
N LEU A 171 -2.51 -6.40 16.46
CA LEU A 171 -2.31 -4.97 16.27
C LEU A 171 -3.58 -4.36 15.69
N LEU A 172 -3.89 -3.14 16.10
CA LEU A 172 -5.00 -2.36 15.57
C LEU A 172 -4.54 -0.92 15.31
N ASP A 173 -4.62 -0.50 14.05
CA ASP A 173 -4.49 0.90 13.66
C ASP A 173 -5.87 1.50 13.38
N ILE A 174 -6.12 2.66 13.99
CA ILE A 174 -7.28 3.49 13.73
C ILE A 174 -6.82 4.70 12.92
N LEU A 175 -7.31 4.77 11.68
CA LEU A 175 -6.89 5.75 10.68
C LEU A 175 -8.10 6.57 10.21
N PRO A 176 -7.92 7.77 9.65
CA PRO A 176 -8.95 8.40 8.82
C PRO A 176 -9.54 7.43 7.80
N ALA A 177 -10.85 7.50 7.55
CA ALA A 177 -11.49 6.62 6.58
C ALA A 177 -10.88 6.76 5.16
N SER A 178 -10.42 7.96 4.84
CA SER A 178 -9.78 8.35 3.58
C SER A 178 -8.27 8.05 3.55
N ALA A 179 -7.67 7.56 4.64
CA ALA A 179 -6.26 7.20 4.67
C ALA A 179 -6.08 5.72 4.30
N SER A 180 -5.79 5.46 3.02
CA SER A 180 -5.45 4.12 2.55
C SER A 180 -4.58 4.16 1.30
N LYS A 181 -3.96 3.03 0.96
CA LYS A 181 -3.19 2.87 -0.29
C LYS A 181 -4.00 3.34 -1.51
N LEU A 182 -5.28 2.95 -1.62
CA LEU A 182 -6.14 3.33 -2.75
C LEU A 182 -6.37 4.84 -2.82
N HIS A 183 -6.74 5.46 -1.69
CA HIS A 183 -7.03 6.91 -1.66
C HIS A 183 -5.76 7.74 -1.91
N ALA A 184 -4.61 7.31 -1.38
CA ALA A 184 -3.33 7.98 -1.62
C ALA A 184 -2.91 7.89 -3.10
N ILE A 185 -3.12 6.74 -3.76
CA ILE A 185 -2.91 6.60 -5.21
C ILE A 185 -3.89 7.49 -5.98
N GLY A 186 -5.18 7.51 -5.60
CA GLY A 186 -6.17 8.41 -6.19
C GLY A 186 -5.76 9.89 -6.07
N PHE A 187 -5.26 10.30 -4.90
CA PHE A 187 -4.74 11.64 -4.68
C PHE A 187 -3.55 11.96 -5.61
N LEU A 188 -2.63 11.01 -5.84
CA LEU A 188 -1.56 11.18 -6.83
C LEU A 188 -2.12 11.35 -8.25
N ILE A 189 -3.10 10.54 -8.64
CA ILE A 189 -3.74 10.62 -9.97
C ILE A 189 -4.38 11.99 -10.20
N ASP A 190 -5.07 12.52 -9.19
CA ASP A 190 -5.78 13.79 -9.28
C ASP A 190 -4.83 15.00 -9.32
N ASN A 191 -3.67 14.91 -8.63
CA ASN A 191 -2.71 16.01 -8.51
C ASN A 191 -1.57 15.95 -9.54
N TRP A 192 -1.26 14.77 -10.10
CA TRP A 192 -0.29 14.56 -11.17
C TRP A 192 -0.99 13.94 -12.38
N PRO A 193 -1.38 14.75 -13.38
CA PRO A 193 -2.14 14.23 -14.51
C PRO A 193 -1.27 13.33 -15.39
N TYR A 194 -1.42 12.02 -15.21
CA TYR A 194 -0.90 10.98 -16.09
C TYR A 194 -1.77 10.85 -17.34
N ALA A 195 -1.14 10.79 -18.52
CA ALA A 195 -1.87 10.74 -19.78
C ALA A 195 -2.77 9.48 -19.85
N GLY A 196 -4.08 9.68 -19.95
CA GLY A 196 -5.04 8.59 -20.13
C GLY A 196 -5.16 7.62 -18.94
N GLN A 197 -4.87 8.07 -17.71
CA GLN A 197 -4.97 7.24 -16.48
C GLN A 197 -4.14 5.94 -16.53
N ARG A 198 -2.98 5.98 -17.18
CA ARG A 198 -2.04 4.86 -17.23
C ARG A 198 -1.38 4.72 -15.85
N VAL A 199 -2.07 4.04 -14.96
CA VAL A 199 -1.60 3.71 -13.63
C VAL A 199 -1.80 2.22 -13.43
N VAL A 200 -0.81 1.56 -12.83
CA VAL A 200 -0.94 0.17 -12.40
C VAL A 200 -0.42 0.04 -10.98
N PHE A 201 -1.15 -0.73 -10.17
CA PHE A 201 -0.74 -1.10 -8.84
C PHE A 201 -0.29 -2.56 -8.80
N ALA A 202 0.71 -2.90 -7.98
CA ALA A 202 1.07 -4.28 -7.66
C ALA A 202 1.10 -4.49 -6.14
N GLY A 203 0.56 -5.62 -5.69
CA GLY A 203 0.52 -6.02 -4.28
C GLY A 203 0.39 -7.52 -4.09
N ASP A 204 0.47 -7.97 -2.84
CA ASP A 204 0.45 -9.40 -2.47
C ASP A 204 -0.27 -9.69 -1.15
N SER A 205 -0.76 -8.68 -0.43
CA SER A 205 -1.18 -8.85 0.96
C SER A 205 -2.54 -8.21 1.30
N GLY A 206 -2.99 -8.40 2.54
CA GLY A 206 -4.28 -7.92 3.02
C GLY A 206 -4.45 -6.39 2.97
N ASN A 207 -3.38 -5.63 3.12
CA ASN A 207 -3.43 -4.16 3.05
C ASN A 207 -3.58 -3.64 1.61
N ASP A 208 -3.44 -4.52 0.61
CA ASP A 208 -3.59 -4.23 -0.82
C ASP A 208 -4.99 -4.54 -1.34
N ILE A 209 -5.81 -5.27 -0.59
CA ILE A 209 -7.15 -5.74 -1.02
C ILE A 209 -7.99 -4.60 -1.56
N GLU A 210 -7.97 -3.43 -0.90
CA GLU A 210 -8.77 -2.28 -1.33
C GLU A 210 -8.38 -1.80 -2.73
N VAL A 211 -7.07 -1.82 -3.05
CA VAL A 211 -6.56 -1.44 -4.38
C VAL A 211 -6.82 -2.56 -5.39
N LEU A 212 -6.45 -3.80 -5.06
CA LEU A 212 -6.60 -5.00 -5.91
C LEU A 212 -8.06 -5.29 -6.32
N THR A 213 -9.02 -4.76 -5.58
CA THR A 213 -10.46 -4.95 -5.83
C THR A 213 -11.16 -3.66 -6.25
N SER A 214 -10.38 -2.62 -6.59
CA SER A 214 -10.85 -1.36 -7.14
C SER A 214 -10.91 -1.41 -8.67
N GLY A 215 -11.36 -0.32 -9.30
CA GLY A 215 -11.29 -0.16 -10.76
C GLY A 215 -9.91 0.21 -11.31
N LEU A 216 -8.89 0.34 -10.45
CA LEU A 216 -7.52 0.63 -10.87
C LEU A 216 -6.87 -0.64 -11.46
N PRO A 217 -6.20 -0.57 -12.62
CA PRO A 217 -5.39 -1.69 -13.11
C PRO A 217 -4.43 -2.17 -12.02
N SER A 218 -4.56 -3.43 -11.64
CA SER A 218 -3.93 -3.98 -10.45
C SER A 218 -3.40 -5.38 -10.71
N VAL A 219 -2.25 -5.69 -10.13
CA VAL A 219 -1.53 -6.94 -10.30
C VAL A 219 -1.42 -7.62 -8.95
N LEU A 220 -1.95 -8.83 -8.84
CA LEU A 220 -1.62 -9.73 -7.74
C LEU A 220 -0.42 -10.58 -8.17
N VAL A 221 0.73 -10.41 -7.52
CA VAL A 221 1.96 -11.18 -7.84
C VAL A 221 1.77 -12.67 -7.55
N ALA A 222 2.53 -13.54 -8.22
CA ALA A 222 2.27 -14.97 -8.19
C ALA A 222 2.50 -15.61 -6.81
N ASN A 223 3.37 -15.02 -5.98
CA ASN A 223 3.68 -15.48 -4.62
C ASN A 223 2.67 -15.01 -3.55
N ALA A 224 1.58 -14.34 -3.94
CA ALA A 224 0.49 -14.02 -3.04
C ALA A 224 -0.20 -15.31 -2.55
N ASP A 225 -0.68 -15.30 -1.31
CA ASP A 225 -1.30 -16.47 -0.68
C ASP A 225 -2.63 -16.84 -1.37
N GLU A 226 -2.93 -18.14 -1.46
CA GLU A 226 -4.10 -18.62 -2.22
C GLU A 226 -5.42 -18.15 -1.63
N GLU A 227 -5.50 -18.02 -0.31
CA GLU A 227 -6.68 -17.46 0.38
C GLU A 227 -6.93 -16.01 -0.04
N LEU A 228 -5.85 -15.21 -0.11
CA LEU A 228 -5.94 -13.84 -0.59
C LEU A 228 -6.37 -13.80 -2.06
N ARG A 229 -5.77 -14.64 -2.92
CA ARG A 229 -6.11 -14.75 -4.34
C ARG A 229 -7.60 -15.02 -4.54
N ALA A 230 -8.14 -16.03 -3.86
CA ALA A 230 -9.56 -16.36 -3.93
C ALA A 230 -10.45 -15.19 -3.45
N LEU A 231 -10.04 -14.52 -2.37
CA LEU A 231 -10.73 -13.37 -1.81
C LEU A 231 -10.79 -12.19 -2.79
N VAL A 232 -9.64 -11.78 -3.34
CA VAL A 232 -9.57 -10.61 -4.24
C VAL A 232 -10.30 -10.86 -5.55
N VAL A 233 -10.22 -12.07 -6.13
CA VAL A 233 -10.99 -12.44 -7.34
C VAL A 233 -12.48 -12.34 -7.07
N SER A 234 -12.96 -12.91 -5.97
CA SER A 234 -14.37 -12.85 -5.56
C SER A 234 -14.85 -11.42 -5.31
N MET A 235 -14.02 -10.59 -4.67
CA MET A 235 -14.36 -9.20 -4.37
C MET A 235 -14.34 -8.31 -5.62
N ALA A 236 -13.32 -8.43 -6.49
CA ALA A 236 -13.22 -7.70 -7.74
C ALA A 236 -14.40 -8.03 -8.66
N ALA A 237 -14.77 -9.30 -8.80
CA ALA A 237 -15.94 -9.72 -9.56
C ALA A 237 -17.25 -9.12 -9.01
N ARG A 238 -17.47 -9.19 -7.68
CA ARG A 238 -18.67 -8.62 -7.04
C ARG A 238 -18.76 -7.10 -7.19
N ARG A 239 -17.63 -6.40 -7.30
CA ARG A 239 -17.54 -4.96 -7.52
C ARG A 239 -17.60 -4.54 -9.00
N GLY A 240 -17.62 -5.50 -9.93
CA GLY A 240 -17.60 -5.21 -11.37
C GLY A 240 -16.23 -4.73 -11.88
N HIS A 241 -15.15 -5.13 -11.22
CA HIS A 241 -13.77 -4.73 -11.52
C HIS A 241 -12.86 -5.92 -11.86
N ALA A 242 -13.43 -7.05 -12.29
CA ALA A 242 -12.63 -8.23 -12.66
C ALA A 242 -11.61 -7.93 -13.77
N ASP A 243 -11.97 -7.10 -14.75
CA ASP A 243 -11.10 -6.72 -15.87
C ASP A 243 -9.94 -5.80 -15.47
N ALA A 244 -10.00 -5.20 -14.27
CA ALA A 244 -8.93 -4.38 -13.71
C ALA A 244 -7.91 -5.20 -12.90
N LEU A 245 -8.17 -6.49 -12.65
CA LEU A 245 -7.31 -7.35 -11.86
C LEU A 245 -6.58 -8.37 -12.75
N TYR A 246 -5.26 -8.28 -12.78
CA TYR A 246 -4.39 -9.29 -13.37
C TYR A 246 -3.76 -10.17 -12.29
N LEU A 247 -3.80 -11.48 -12.52
CA LEU A 247 -3.14 -12.47 -11.66
C LEU A 247 -1.87 -12.93 -12.35
N ALA A 248 -0.70 -12.62 -11.80
CA ALA A 248 0.56 -13.06 -12.37
C ALA A 248 0.68 -14.60 -12.34
N GLN A 249 1.13 -15.18 -13.44
CA GLN A 249 1.23 -16.63 -13.65
C GLN A 249 2.66 -17.07 -13.99
N GLY A 250 3.54 -16.13 -14.32
CA GLY A 250 4.86 -16.42 -14.88
C GLY A 250 4.83 -16.67 -16.39
N GLY A 251 5.99 -17.02 -16.94
CA GLY A 251 6.22 -17.21 -18.38
C GLY A 251 6.63 -15.93 -19.11
N PHE A 252 6.23 -14.75 -18.63
CA PHE A 252 6.68 -13.48 -19.21
C PHE A 252 8.20 -13.32 -19.02
N LEU A 253 8.92 -13.09 -20.12
CA LEU A 253 10.39 -13.08 -20.17
C LEU A 253 11.05 -14.35 -19.56
N GLY A 254 10.33 -15.48 -19.54
CA GLY A 254 10.82 -16.73 -18.93
C GLY A 254 10.91 -16.71 -17.41
N THR A 255 10.23 -15.76 -16.75
CA THR A 255 10.24 -15.59 -15.29
C THR A 255 9.09 -16.33 -14.61
N ASN A 256 9.11 -16.43 -13.28
CA ASN A 256 8.14 -17.18 -12.48
C ASN A 256 6.91 -16.37 -12.01
N GLY A 257 6.81 -15.08 -12.33
CA GLY A 257 5.71 -14.21 -11.91
C GLY A 257 5.72 -13.83 -10.42
N ASN A 258 6.72 -14.26 -9.64
CA ASN A 258 6.88 -13.89 -8.24
C ASN A 258 7.55 -12.53 -8.11
N TYR A 259 7.14 -11.80 -7.08
CA TYR A 259 7.67 -10.50 -6.72
C TYR A 259 7.71 -9.55 -7.93
N CYS A 260 8.85 -8.90 -8.15
CA CYS A 260 9.18 -8.05 -9.28
C CYS A 260 8.82 -8.65 -10.65
N ALA A 261 8.92 -9.98 -10.83
CA ALA A 261 8.53 -10.64 -12.08
C ALA A 261 7.04 -10.48 -12.37
N GLY A 262 6.19 -10.60 -11.35
CA GLY A 262 4.75 -10.40 -11.47
C GLY A 262 4.41 -8.96 -11.81
N ILE A 263 5.15 -7.99 -11.26
CA ILE A 263 4.99 -6.57 -11.59
C ILE A 263 5.23 -6.35 -13.09
N LEU A 264 6.35 -6.85 -13.63
CA LEU A 264 6.69 -6.71 -15.05
C LEU A 264 5.65 -7.37 -15.96
N GLU A 265 5.23 -8.59 -15.61
CA GLU A 265 4.18 -9.33 -16.32
C GLU A 265 2.86 -8.55 -16.36
N GLY A 266 2.44 -8.00 -15.23
CA GLY A 266 1.21 -7.21 -15.14
C GLY A 266 1.29 -5.85 -15.84
N VAL A 267 2.43 -5.16 -15.77
CA VAL A 267 2.67 -3.93 -16.56
C VAL A 267 2.56 -4.23 -18.05
N ALA A 268 3.17 -5.32 -18.52
CA ALA A 268 3.10 -5.74 -19.92
C ALA A 268 1.68 -6.16 -20.34
N HIS A 269 0.89 -6.73 -19.42
CA HIS A 269 -0.51 -7.07 -19.65
C HIS A 269 -1.37 -5.82 -19.91
N PHE A 270 -1.31 -4.84 -19.00
CA PHE A 270 -2.12 -3.62 -19.12
C PHE A 270 -1.59 -2.61 -20.13
N PHE A 271 -0.27 -2.59 -20.34
CA PHE A 271 0.41 -1.66 -21.25
C PHE A 271 1.40 -2.41 -22.17
N PRO A 272 0.90 -3.16 -23.17
CA PRO A 272 1.74 -3.98 -24.05
C PRO A 272 2.82 -3.20 -24.81
N GLU A 273 2.65 -1.90 -25.01
CA GLU A 273 3.66 -1.03 -25.63
C GLU A 273 4.96 -0.92 -24.80
N THR A 274 4.92 -1.32 -23.52
CA THR A 274 6.08 -1.32 -22.62
C THR A 274 6.95 -2.57 -22.77
N ILE A 275 6.48 -3.61 -23.47
CA ILE A 275 7.24 -4.87 -23.67
C ILE A 275 8.63 -4.61 -24.27
N PRO A 276 8.80 -3.80 -25.34
CA PRO A 276 10.13 -3.51 -25.89
C PRO A 276 11.05 -2.76 -24.92
N TRP A 277 10.51 -2.13 -23.86
CA TRP A 277 11.31 -1.43 -22.85
C TRP A 277 11.94 -2.39 -21.83
N MET A 278 11.36 -3.59 -21.69
CA MET A 278 11.81 -4.63 -20.77
C MET A 278 12.72 -5.65 -21.46
N GLN A 279 12.71 -5.69 -22.79
CA GLN A 279 13.61 -6.50 -23.61
C GLN A 279 14.95 -5.78 -23.75
N GLY A 280 16.02 -6.43 -23.30
CA GLY A 280 17.41 -5.95 -23.41
C GLY A 280 18.07 -6.37 -24.71
#